data_AF-A0A959UL43-F1
#
_entry.id   AF-A0A959UL43-F1
#
_cell.length_a   1.000
_cell.length_b   1.000
_cell.length_c   1.000
_cell.angle_alpha   90.00
_cell.angle_beta   90.00
_cell.angle_gamma   90.00
#
_symmetry.space_group_name_H-M   'P 1'
#
loop_
_entity.id
_entity.type
_entity.pdbx_description
1 polymer ?
#
loop_
_entity_poly.entity_id
_entity_poly.type
_entity_poly.pdbx_seq_one_letter_code
_entity_poly.pdbx_strand_id
1 'polypeptide(L)'
;MEETLTTPTGLAERWAELQREQPGIRIRNAARELGVSELQLLTLNDQAVRLEPEFQAILEQLEGLGHVMALTRNDHAVHERKGVYRNGSFDGGHVWLFVGADIDLRIFPGPWAHAYAVT
;
A
#
# COMPACT_ATOMS: atom_id res chain seq x y z
N MET A 1 -1.44 -2.91 20.60
CA MET A 1 -1.58 -4.39 20.61
C MET A 1 -0.91 -4.85 19.34
N GLU A 2 0.28 -5.43 19.46
CA GLU A 2 1.09 -5.83 18.31
C GLU A 2 0.48 -7.10 17.71
N GLU A 3 -0.28 -6.95 16.63
CA GLU A 3 -0.81 -8.09 15.90
C GLU A 3 0.36 -8.70 15.13
N THR A 4 0.97 -9.73 15.71
CA THR A 4 2.05 -10.48 15.06
C THR A 4 1.53 -11.03 13.74
N LEU A 5 2.00 -10.45 12.62
CA LEU A 5 1.72 -10.92 11.26
C LEU A 5 2.18 -12.37 11.12
N THR A 6 1.28 -13.30 11.42
CA THR A 6 1.55 -14.73 11.32
C THR A 6 1.20 -15.14 9.90
N THR A 7 2.20 -15.53 9.12
CA THR A 7 2.00 -16.13 7.81
C THR A 7 1.39 -17.51 8.00
N PRO A 8 0.19 -17.80 7.47
CA PRO A 8 -0.41 -19.13 7.57
C PRO A 8 0.48 -20.17 6.90
N THR A 9 0.60 -21.35 7.53
CA THR A 9 1.33 -22.49 6.97
C THR A 9 0.83 -22.81 5.56
N GLY A 10 1.75 -23.00 4.61
CA GLY A 10 1.41 -23.35 3.23
C GLY A 10 0.93 -22.18 2.36
N LEU A 11 1.00 -20.93 2.83
CA LEU A 11 0.50 -19.79 2.06
C LEU A 11 1.32 -19.55 0.77
N ALA A 12 2.64 -19.75 0.82
CA ALA A 12 3.51 -19.57 -0.34
C ALA A 12 3.16 -20.54 -1.47
N GLU A 13 2.94 -21.82 -1.14
CA GLU A 13 2.57 -22.85 -2.10
C GLU A 13 1.18 -22.58 -2.70
N ARG A 14 0.20 -22.22 -1.86
CA ARG A 14 -1.15 -21.84 -2.33
C ARG A 14 -1.11 -20.61 -3.22
N TRP A 15 -0.26 -19.62 -2.90
CA TRP A 15 -0.10 -18.43 -3.71
C TRP A 15 0.51 -18.77 -5.08
N ALA A 16 1.57 -19.57 -5.10
CA ALA A 16 2.22 -20.01 -6.35
C ALA A 16 1.31 -20.87 -7.24
N GLU A 17 0.46 -21.73 -6.66
CA GLU A 17 -0.58 -22.45 -7.41
C GLU A 17 -1.58 -21.48 -8.04
N LEU A 18 -2.13 -20.57 -7.25
CA LEU A 18 -3.13 -19.60 -7.74
C LEU A 18 -2.59 -18.72 -8.88
N GLN A 19 -1.32 -18.31 -8.81
CA GLN A 19 -0.69 -17.55 -9.88
C GLN A 19 -0.53 -18.35 -11.18
N ARG A 20 -0.35 -19.68 -11.09
CA ARG A 20 -0.30 -20.57 -12.27
C ARG A 20 -1.69 -20.80 -12.86
N GLU A 21 -2.71 -20.96 -12.02
CA GLU A 21 -4.10 -21.14 -12.45
C GLU A 21 -4.72 -19.86 -13.03
N GLN A 22 -4.39 -18.71 -12.44
CA GLN A 22 -4.92 -17.39 -12.84
C GLN A 22 -3.78 -16.39 -13.13
N PRO A 23 -3.07 -16.53 -14.26
CA PRO A 23 -2.01 -15.60 -14.64
C PRO A 23 -2.53 -14.15 -14.67
N GLY A 24 -1.84 -13.25 -13.98
CA GLY A 24 -2.20 -11.82 -13.92
C GLY A 24 -3.25 -11.45 -12.87
N ILE A 25 -3.68 -12.37 -12.02
CA ILE A 25 -4.52 -12.05 -10.86
C ILE A 25 -3.85 -10.95 -10.00
N ARG A 26 -4.61 -9.91 -9.65
CA ARG A 26 -4.13 -8.85 -8.77
C ARG A 26 -4.02 -9.36 -7.34
N ILE A 27 -2.96 -8.97 -6.63
CA ILE A 27 -2.65 -9.45 -5.26
C ILE A 27 -3.83 -9.28 -4.29
N ARG A 28 -4.60 -8.18 -4.37
CA ARG A 28 -5.83 -8.01 -3.56
C ARG A 28 -6.89 -9.08 -3.83
N ASN A 29 -7.10 -9.43 -5.10
CA ASN A 29 -8.10 -10.44 -5.48
C ASN A 29 -7.64 -11.83 -5.02
N ALA A 30 -6.35 -12.12 -5.20
CA ALA A 30 -5.75 -13.35 -4.71
C ALA A 30 -5.85 -13.47 -3.18
N ALA A 31 -5.59 -12.39 -2.44
CA ALA A 31 -5.70 -12.38 -0.99
C ALA A 31 -7.12 -12.75 -0.53
N ARG A 32 -8.14 -12.19 -1.21
CA ARG A 32 -9.55 -12.53 -0.97
C ARG A 32 -9.86 -14.00 -1.27
N GLU A 33 -9.36 -14.55 -2.38
CA GLU A 33 -9.56 -15.96 -2.74
C GLU A 33 -8.87 -16.92 -1.75
N LEU A 34 -7.69 -16.54 -1.25
CA LEU A 34 -6.91 -17.33 -0.30
C LEU A 34 -7.33 -17.15 1.16
N GLY A 35 -8.26 -16.22 1.44
CA GLY A 35 -8.77 -15.92 2.78
C GLY A 35 -7.74 -15.25 3.69
N VAL A 36 -6.86 -14.43 3.14
CA VAL A 36 -5.76 -13.75 3.85
C VAL A 36 -5.75 -12.25 3.55
N SER A 37 -4.94 -11.48 4.28
CA SER A 37 -4.73 -10.07 3.95
C SER A 37 -3.80 -9.90 2.75
N GLU A 38 -3.94 -8.77 2.04
CA GLU A 38 -3.05 -8.40 0.95
C GLU A 38 -1.59 -8.28 1.43
N LEU A 39 -1.39 -7.83 2.68
CA LEU A 39 -0.08 -7.75 3.30
C LEU A 39 0.56 -9.13 3.52
N GLN A 40 -0.21 -10.13 3.95
CA GLN A 40 0.33 -11.49 4.13
C GLN A 40 0.84 -12.09 2.81
N LEU A 41 0.22 -11.76 1.67
CA LEU A 41 0.77 -12.11 0.36
C LEU A 41 1.98 -11.26 0.00
N LEU A 42 1.95 -9.95 0.29
CA LEU A 42 3.05 -9.06 -0.01
C LEU A 42 4.34 -9.47 0.71
N THR A 43 4.25 -9.94 1.96
CA THR A 43 5.41 -10.39 2.74
C THR A 43 6.07 -11.66 2.21
N LEU A 44 5.45 -12.35 1.24
CA LEU A 44 6.06 -13.48 0.54
C LEU A 44 6.92 -13.04 -0.66
N ASN A 45 6.86 -11.76 -1.04
CA ASN A 45 7.69 -11.23 -2.11
C ASN A 45 9.07 -10.87 -1.57
N ASP A 46 10.10 -11.57 -2.04
CA ASP A 46 11.51 -11.31 -1.68
C ASP A 46 11.98 -9.89 -2.03
N GLN A 47 11.28 -9.21 -2.94
CA GLN A 47 11.57 -7.82 -3.35
C GLN A 47 10.81 -6.78 -2.50
N ALA A 48 9.95 -7.21 -1.57
CA ALA A 48 9.25 -6.29 -0.67
C ALA A 48 10.14 -5.93 0.52
N VAL A 49 10.51 -4.65 0.62
CA VAL A 49 11.29 -4.10 1.73
C VAL A 49 10.35 -3.41 2.70
N ARG A 50 10.26 -3.92 3.94
CA ARG A 50 9.51 -3.25 5.01
C ARG A 50 10.18 -1.93 5.34
N LEU A 51 9.41 -0.85 5.30
CA LEU A 51 9.83 0.47 5.76
C LEU A 51 9.43 0.62 7.23
N GLU A 52 10.21 1.38 8.00
CA GLU A 52 9.75 1.81 9.31
C GLU A 52 8.48 2.65 9.14
N PRO A 53 7.44 2.48 9.99
CA PRO A 53 6.14 3.14 9.82
C PRO A 53 6.18 4.62 10.24
N GLU A 54 7.27 5.32 9.93
CA GLU A 54 7.43 6.77 10.04
C GLU A 54 6.70 7.46 8.89
N PHE A 55 5.39 7.25 8.79
CA PHE A 55 4.58 7.65 7.62
C PHE A 55 4.73 9.11 7.25
N GLN A 56 4.80 10.01 8.24
CA GLN A 56 5.01 11.43 7.96
C GLN A 56 6.35 11.66 7.22
N ALA A 57 7.46 11.10 7.72
CA ALA A 57 8.78 11.22 7.11
C ALA A 57 8.85 10.57 5.72
N ILE A 58 8.11 9.48 5.49
CA ILE A 58 7.97 8.86 4.17
C ILE A 58 7.22 9.80 3.22
N LEU A 59 6.07 10.33 3.66
CA LEU A 59 5.22 11.19 2.84
C LEU A 59 5.92 12.52 2.49
N GLU A 60 6.66 13.10 3.43
CA GLU A 60 7.47 14.32 3.21
C GLU A 60 8.54 14.14 2.11
N GLN A 61 8.99 12.92 1.83
CA GLN A 61 9.97 12.64 0.78
C GLN A 61 9.36 12.39 -0.61
N LEU A 62 8.04 12.21 -0.72
CA LEU A 62 7.40 11.82 -1.98
C LEU A 62 7.51 12.89 -3.08
N GLU A 63 7.61 14.17 -2.74
CA GLU A 63 7.80 15.23 -3.73
C GLU A 63 9.10 15.01 -4.53
N GLY A 64 10.15 14.49 -3.89
CA GLY A 64 11.45 14.20 -4.50
C GLY A 64 11.41 13.09 -5.55
N LEU A 65 10.37 12.25 -5.57
CA LEU A 65 10.16 11.22 -6.61
C LEU A 65 9.68 11.82 -7.94
N GLY A 66 9.26 13.09 -7.95
CA GLY A 66 8.76 13.76 -9.14
C GLY A 66 7.41 13.22 -9.59
N HIS A 67 7.28 12.94 -10.89
CA HIS A 67 6.01 12.57 -11.49
C HIS A 67 5.72 11.07 -11.32
N VAL A 68 4.72 10.76 -10.50
CA VAL A 68 4.33 9.40 -10.12
C VAL A 68 2.85 9.15 -10.37
N MET A 69 2.37 7.94 -10.07
CA MET A 69 0.95 7.62 -10.00
C MET A 69 0.58 7.27 -8.55
N ALA A 70 -0.38 8.00 -8.00
CA ALA A 70 -1.05 7.67 -6.75
C ALA A 70 -2.25 6.75 -7.03
N LEU A 71 -2.39 5.66 -6.29
CA LEU A 71 -3.54 4.75 -6.38
C LEU A 71 -4.19 4.61 -5.01
N THR A 72 -5.48 4.90 -4.93
CA THR A 72 -6.31 4.64 -3.75
C THR A 72 -7.56 3.91 -4.19
N ARG A 73 -8.05 2.97 -3.36
CA ARG A 73 -9.18 2.13 -3.74
C ARG A 73 -10.03 1.71 -2.55
N ASN A 74 -11.25 1.29 -2.86
CA ASN A 74 -12.11 0.52 -1.99
C ASN A 74 -12.61 -0.73 -2.74
N ASP A 75 -13.68 -1.37 -2.26
CA ASP A 75 -14.23 -2.57 -2.89
C ASP A 75 -14.97 -2.30 -4.20
N HIS A 76 -15.33 -1.05 -4.45
CA HIS A 76 -16.18 -0.64 -5.59
C HIS A 76 -15.45 0.22 -6.62
N ALA A 77 -14.36 0.88 -6.24
CA ALA A 77 -13.66 1.82 -7.10
C ALA A 77 -12.14 1.74 -6.93
N VAL A 78 -11.43 1.94 -8.04
CA VAL A 78 -9.98 2.18 -8.09
C VAL A 78 -9.79 3.59 -8.65
N HIS A 79 -9.09 4.43 -7.91
CA HIS A 79 -8.77 5.79 -8.31
C HIS A 79 -7.27 5.93 -8.53
N GLU A 80 -6.86 6.10 -9.78
CA GLU A 80 -5.48 6.32 -10.20
C GLU A 80 -5.30 7.77 -10.66
N ARG A 81 -4.33 8.48 -10.08
CA ARG A 81 -4.04 9.87 -10.43
C ARG A 81 -2.54 10.06 -10.60
N LYS A 82 -2.14 10.58 -11.76
CA LYS A 82 -0.74 10.89 -12.08
C LYS A 82 -0.43 12.33 -11.73
N GLY A 83 0.74 12.60 -11.16
CA GLY A 83 1.17 13.94 -10.78
C GLY A 83 2.37 13.93 -9.84
N VAL A 84 2.68 15.11 -9.28
CA VAL A 84 3.72 15.28 -8.26
C VAL A 84 3.02 15.51 -6.92
N TYR A 85 3.49 14.87 -5.85
CA TYR A 85 3.02 15.08 -4.48
C TYR A 85 3.47 16.46 -3.97
N ARG A 86 2.71 17.52 -4.30
CA ARG A 86 3.01 18.91 -3.91
C ARG A 86 2.24 19.36 -2.68
N ASN A 87 2.77 20.38 -2.01
CA ASN A 87 2.11 21.10 -0.93
C ASN A 87 1.64 20.17 0.20
N GLY A 88 2.55 19.31 0.67
CA GLY A 88 2.31 18.45 1.82
C GLY A 88 2.09 19.27 3.10
N SER A 89 1.02 18.99 3.85
CA SER A 89 0.75 19.58 5.16
C SER A 89 0.44 18.46 6.16
N PHE A 90 1.25 18.39 7.22
CA PHE A 90 1.25 17.32 8.21
C PHE A 90 1.04 17.82 9.66
N ASP A 91 0.81 19.13 9.80
CA ASP A 91 0.59 19.86 11.04
C ASP A 91 -0.84 19.73 11.60
N GLY A 92 -1.79 19.25 10.79
CA GLY A 92 -3.22 19.15 11.12
C GLY A 92 -3.63 18.06 12.13
N GLY A 93 -2.68 17.43 12.82
CA GLY A 93 -2.94 16.38 13.81
C GLY A 93 -3.52 15.09 13.22
N HIS A 94 -4.84 15.01 13.07
CA HIS A 94 -5.55 13.79 12.62
C HIS A 94 -5.70 13.66 11.10
N VAL A 95 -5.44 14.74 10.35
CA VAL A 95 -5.55 14.76 8.89
C VAL A 95 -4.30 15.39 8.30
N TRP A 96 -3.72 14.70 7.33
CA TRP A 96 -2.62 15.18 6.50
C TRP A 96 -3.10 15.39 5.07
N LEU A 97 -2.45 16.31 4.37
CA LEU A 97 -2.90 16.77 3.06
C LEU A 97 -1.77 16.76 2.04
N PHE A 98 -2.13 16.47 0.80
CA PHE A 98 -1.41 16.95 -0.38
C PHE A 98 -2.41 17.73 -1.22
N VAL A 99 -2.12 18.97 -1.58
CA VAL A 99 -3.05 19.83 -2.32
C VAL A 99 -2.39 20.32 -3.60
N GLY A 100 -2.59 19.57 -4.68
CA GLY A 100 -2.14 19.92 -6.03
C GLY A 100 -3.26 19.87 -7.06
N ALA A 101 -3.01 20.44 -8.25
CA ALA A 101 -3.95 20.33 -9.39
C ALA A 101 -4.10 18.88 -9.89
N ASP A 102 -3.09 18.05 -9.62
CA ASP A 102 -3.08 16.64 -9.97
C ASP A 102 -3.37 15.73 -8.79
N ILE A 103 -2.40 15.55 -7.90
CA ILE A 103 -2.57 14.76 -6.67
C ILE A 103 -3.18 15.66 -5.61
N ASP A 104 -4.41 15.34 -5.21
CA ASP A 104 -5.16 16.00 -4.13
C ASP A 104 -5.67 14.93 -3.16
N LEU A 105 -5.10 14.87 -1.95
CA LEU A 105 -5.31 13.80 -0.99
C LEU A 105 -5.64 14.34 0.40
N ARG A 106 -6.54 13.62 1.08
CA ARG A 106 -6.82 13.75 2.51
C ARG A 106 -6.48 12.42 3.15
N ILE A 107 -5.47 12.43 4.01
CA ILE A 107 -4.89 11.25 4.63
C ILE A 107 -5.23 11.25 6.10
N PHE A 108 -5.85 10.18 6.57
CA PHE A 108 -6.13 9.94 7.99
C PHE A 108 -5.17 8.84 8.45
N PRO A 109 -4.01 9.18 9.06
CA PRO A 109 -2.95 8.22 9.30
C PRO A 109 -3.22 7.28 10.48
N GLY A 110 -4.22 7.57 11.34
CA GLY A 110 -4.50 6.79 12.54
C GLY A 110 -4.63 5.26 12.31
N PRO A 111 -5.30 4.80 11.24
CA PRO A 111 -5.40 3.37 10.92
C PRO A 111 -4.18 2.79 10.16
N TRP A 112 -3.20 3.60 9.77
CA TRP A 112 -2.05 3.11 9.01
C TRP A 112 -1.08 2.37 9.94
N ALA A 113 -0.71 1.14 9.58
CA ALA A 113 0.11 0.27 10.43
C ALA A 113 1.43 -0.17 9.79
N HIS A 114 1.47 -0.29 8.46
CA HIS A 114 2.64 -0.80 7.74
C HIS A 114 2.92 -0.02 6.44
N ALA A 115 4.20 0.10 6.08
CA ALA A 115 4.67 0.63 4.81
C ALA A 115 5.72 -0.32 4.20
N TYR A 116 5.67 -0.49 2.87
CA TYR A 116 6.60 -1.32 2.12
C TYR A 116 7.01 -0.62 0.82
N ALA A 117 8.27 -0.76 0.45
CA ALA A 117 8.75 -0.49 -0.90
C ALA A 117 8.79 -1.81 -1.69
N VAL A 118 8.32 -1.80 -2.93
CA VAL A 118 8.21 -2.99 -3.78
C VAL A 118 8.76 -2.62 -5.16
N THR A 119 9.58 -3.48 -5.75
CA THR A 119 10.19 -3.30 -7.07
C THR A 119 9.79 -4.37 -8.05
#